data_AF-H6SK64-F1
#
_entry.id   AF-H6SK64-F1
#
_cell.length_a   1.000
_cell.length_b   1.000
_cell.length_c   1.000
_cell.angle_alpha   90.00
_cell.angle_beta   90.00
_cell.angle_gamma   90.00
#
_symmetry.space_group_name_H-M   'P 1'
#
loop_
_entity.id
_entity.type
_entity.pdbx_description
1 polymer ?
#
loop_
_entity_poly.entity_id
_entity_poly.type
_entity_poly.pdbx_seq_one_letter_code
_entity_poly.pdbx_strand_id
1 'polypeptide(L)' 'MRPIQIWVPDTRRPGFAEECRRQSALTAESDAADKDLQDFMEAALAKMEGWTE' A
#
# COMPACT_ATOMS: atom_id res chain seq x y z
N MET A 1 23.54 -3.73 -5.04
CA MET A 1 22.31 -3.51 -5.84
C MET A 1 22.58 -2.41 -6.86
N ARG A 2 21.94 -2.46 -8.04
CA ARG A 2 22.03 -1.40 -9.05
C ARG A 2 20.81 -0.48 -8.91
N PRO A 3 20.94 0.84 -9.13
CA PRO A 3 19.79 1.75 -9.10
C PRO A 3 18.77 1.38 -10.19
N ILE A 4 17.48 1.40 -9.85
CA ILE A 4 16.37 1.35 -10.81
C ILE A 4 15.69 2.72 -10.87
N GLN A 5 15.22 3.10 -12.05
CA GLN A 5 14.38 4.28 -12.23
C GLN A 5 12.93 3.83 -12.42
N ILE A 6 12.03 4.42 -11.63
CA ILE A 6 10.58 4.22 -11.74
C ILE A 6 9.94 5.55 -12.09
N TRP A 7 8.94 5.52 -12.97
CA TRP A 7 8.21 6.72 -13.35
C TRP A 7 7.15 7.03 -12.29
N VAL A 8 7.08 8.29 -11.87
CA VAL A 8 6.11 8.79 -10.88
C VAL A 8 5.20 9.81 -11.55
N PRO A 9 3.88 9.80 -11.27
CA PRO A 9 2.96 10.80 -11.82
C PRO A 9 3.32 12.23 -11.38
N ASP A 10 3.12 13.22 -12.26
CA ASP A 10 3.24 14.64 -11.90
C ASP A 10 2.10 15.05 -10.95
N THR A 11 2.46 15.32 -9.70
CA THR A 11 1.53 15.64 -8.61
C THR A 11 0.87 17.01 -8.73
N ARG A 12 1.35 17.87 -9.64
CA ARG A 12 0.82 19.22 -9.87
C ARG A 12 -0.32 19.26 -10.89
N ARG A 13 -0.60 18.15 -11.56
CA ARG A 13 -1.67 18.08 -12.55
C ARG A 13 -3.03 18.32 -11.89
N PRO A 14 -3.90 19.15 -12.48
CA PRO A 14 -5.30 19.24 -12.04
C PRO A 14 -5.93 17.84 -11.97
N GLY A 15 -6.64 17.55 -10.89
CA GLY A 15 -7.27 16.24 -10.65
C GLY A 15 -6.37 15.18 -10.00
N PHE A 16 -5.07 15.46 -9.77
CA PHE A 16 -4.18 14.47 -9.12
C PHE A 16 -4.72 13.99 -7.76
N ALA A 17 -5.17 14.91 -6.91
CA ALA A 17 -5.72 14.56 -5.60
C ALA A 17 -7.01 13.73 -5.69
N GLU A 18 -7.84 13.95 -6.70
CA GLU A 18 -9.07 13.17 -6.94
C GLU A 18 -8.72 11.75 -7.38
N GLU A 19 -7.77 11.61 -8.29
CA GLU A 19 -7.28 10.32 -8.75
C GLU A 19 -6.62 9.54 -7.60
N CYS A 20 -5.82 10.20 -6.77
CA CYS A 20 -5.26 9.58 -5.56
C CYS A 20 -6.35 9.03 -4.64
N ARG A 21 -7.41 9.81 -4.38
CA ARG A 21 -8.54 9.34 -3.56
C ARG A 21 -9.24 8.14 -4.19
N ARG A 22 -9.52 8.22 -5.50
CA ARG A 22 -10.19 7.14 -6.23
C ARG A 22 -9.38 5.84 -6.21
N GLN A 23 -8.08 5.91 -6.47
CA GLN A 23 -7.19 4.76 -6.46
C GLN A 23 -7.00 4.19 -5.05
N SER A 24 -6.84 5.05 -4.04
CA SER A 24 -6.74 4.60 -2.65
C SER A 24 -7.99 3.86 -2.19
N ALA A 25 -9.18 4.33 -2.60
CA ALA A 25 -10.43 3.65 -2.30
C ALA A 25 -10.51 2.27 -2.97
N LEU A 26 -10.10 2.15 -4.23
CA LEU A 26 -10.08 0.86 -4.94
C LEU A 26 -9.09 -0.13 -4.30
N THR A 27 -7.90 0.33 -3.91
CA THR A 27 -6.95 -0.52 -3.19
C THR A 27 -7.53 -0.98 -1.84
N ALA A 28 -8.10 -0.06 -1.06
CA ALA A 28 -8.72 -0.41 0.22
C ALA A 28 -9.88 -1.41 0.07
N GLU A 29 -10.70 -1.29 -0.97
CA GLU A 29 -11.77 -2.24 -1.27
C GLU A 29 -11.21 -3.63 -1.62
N SER A 30 -10.16 -3.67 -2.45
CA SER A 30 -9.46 -4.91 -2.79
C SER A 30 -8.84 -5.58 -1.56
N ASP A 31 -8.16 -4.80 -0.71
CA ASP A 31 -7.51 -5.29 0.50
C ASP A 31 -8.53 -5.81 1.53
N ALA A 32 -9.71 -5.17 1.61
CA ALA A 32 -10.80 -5.61 2.48
C ALA A 32 -11.46 -6.90 1.99
N ALA A 33 -11.45 -7.15 0.68
CA ALA A 33 -11.99 -8.37 0.08
C ALA A 33 -11.02 -9.56 0.20
N ASP A 34 -9.72 -9.32 0.37
CA ASP A 34 -8.68 -10.36 0.48
C ASP A 34 -8.42 -10.75 1.94
N LYS A 35 -9.29 -11.63 2.46
CA LYS A 35 -9.19 -12.11 3.85
C LYS A 35 -7.91 -12.91 4.12
N ASP A 36 -7.45 -13.70 3.16
CA ASP A 36 -6.26 -14.53 3.33
C ASP A 36 -5.01 -13.66 3.51
N LEU A 37 -4.92 -12.56 2.75
CA LEU A 37 -3.87 -11.56 2.92
C LEU A 37 -3.94 -10.88 4.30
N GLN A 38 -5.12 -10.52 4.78
CA GLN A 38 -5.29 -9.94 6.12
C GLN A 38 -4.84 -10.90 7.22
N ASP A 39 -5.29 -12.16 7.17
CA ASP A 39 -4.93 -13.18 8.15
C ASP A 39 -3.40 -13.43 8.14
N PHE A 40 -2.77 -13.40 6.95
CA PHE A 40 -1.31 -13.47 6.82
C PHE A 40 -0.60 -12.28 7.47
N MET A 41 -1.09 -11.05 7.21
CA MET A 41 -0.52 -9.83 7.78
C MET A 41 -0.64 -9.79 9.32
N GLU A 42 -1.79 -10.19 9.87
CA GLU A 42 -2.00 -10.32 11.31
C GLU A 42 -1.02 -11.34 11.93
N ALA A 43 -0.87 -12.51 11.30
CA ALA A 43 0.08 -13.53 11.76
C ALA A 43 1.54 -13.06 11.66
N ALA A 44 1.90 -12.25 10.66
CA ALA A 44 3.22 -11.66 10.53
C ALA A 44 3.46 -10.59 11.60
N LEU A 45 2.48 -9.73 11.86
CA LEU A 45 2.53 -8.69 12.90
C LEU A 45 2.73 -9.31 14.29
N ALA A 46 1.99 -10.37 14.61
CA ALA A 46 2.13 -11.08 15.88
C ALA A 46 3.51 -11.72 16.09
N LYS A 47 4.22 -12.05 15.00
CA LYS A 47 5.59 -12.58 15.04
C LYS A 47 6.68 -11.50 15.14
N MET A 48 6.32 -10.24 14.97
CA MET A 48 7.26 -9.11 14.97
C MET A 48 7.49 -8.52 16.37
N GLU A 49 6.86 -9.07 17.42
CA GLU A 49 7.23 -8.77 18.81
C GLU A 49 8.69 -9.20 19.05
N GLY A 50 9.61 -8.24 19.00
CA GLY A 50 11.06 -8.46 19.10
C GLY A 50 11.94 -7.46 18.34
N TRP A 51 11.36 -6.56 17.53
CA TRP A 51 12.10 -5.54 16.74
C TRP A 51 12.32 -4.20 17.46
N THR A 52 12.23 -4.18 18.79
CA THR A 52 12.44 -2.98 19.64
C THR A 52 13.76 -2.99 20.42
N GLU A 53 14.81 -3.65 19.91
CA GLU A 53 16.20 -3.48 20.39
C GLU A 53 17.15 -3.08 19.25
#